data_AF-A0A914YV70-F1
#
_entry.id   AF-A0A914YV70-F1
#
_cell.length_a   1.000
_cell.length_b   1.000
_cell.length_c   1.000
_cell.angle_alpha   90.00
_cell.angle_beta   90.00
_cell.angle_gamma   90.00
#
_symmetry.space_group_name_H-M   'P 1'
#
loop_
_entity.id
_entity.type
_entity.pdbx_description
1 polymer ?
#
loop_
_entity_poly.entity_id
_entity_poly.type
_entity_poly.pdbx_seq_one_letter_code
_entity_poly.pdbx_strand_id
1 'polypeptide(L)'
;MFGIFLIMFSPIFIRKVLQHPYLAVGSFAALPTLLQFFVKLFSGQFSDKLAKPENFKVKLFNSIAFFGMALFFILLAILASYENQIMSVIFVIASATILGFNCGGFYKASTLVSRQYSHFVNAHLQFFASLALLLVPFIIYAIAPNNTASEWSIIFYIFAATLIITNIIFVALGSGEPAAFTGNLLPENDLVANNGEQMKPIIKDSSAPVQHHVVA
;
A
#
# COMPACT_ATOMS: atom_id res chain seq x y z
N MET A 1 6.73 2.37 -0.76
CA MET A 1 7.83 3.23 -1.19
C MET A 1 9.21 2.59 -0.92
N PHE A 2 9.51 2.19 0.32
CA PHE A 2 10.77 1.51 0.68
C PHE A 2 11.01 0.13 0.03
N GLY A 3 9.96 -0.58 -0.40
CA GLY A 3 10.12 -1.83 -1.15
C GLY A 3 10.61 -1.66 -2.59
N ILE A 4 10.38 -0.49 -3.20
CA ILE A 4 10.90 -0.19 -4.54
C ILE A 4 12.40 0.10 -4.47
N PHE A 5 12.88 0.71 -3.38
CA PHE A 5 14.31 0.79 -3.08
C PHE A 5 14.94 -0.60 -3.03
N LEU A 6 14.33 -1.57 -2.32
CA LEU A 6 14.81 -2.95 -2.34
C LEU A 6 14.81 -3.54 -3.76
N ILE A 7 13.78 -3.31 -4.58
CA ILE A 7 13.72 -3.85 -5.94
C ILE A 7 14.77 -3.19 -6.86
N MET A 8 15.01 -1.88 -6.72
CA MET A 8 16.00 -1.16 -7.55
C MET A 8 17.45 -1.43 -7.14
N PHE A 9 17.71 -1.63 -5.84
CA PHE A 9 19.07 -1.81 -5.31
C PHE A 9 19.43 -3.26 -4.99
N SER A 10 18.46 -4.18 -4.88
CA SER A 10 18.69 -5.62 -4.79
C SER A 10 19.63 -6.15 -5.88
N PRO A 11 19.47 -5.82 -7.19
CA PRO A 11 20.42 -6.30 -8.20
C PRO A 11 21.82 -5.68 -8.07
N ILE A 12 21.94 -4.44 -7.56
CA ILE A 12 23.24 -3.79 -7.31
C ILE A 12 23.94 -4.45 -6.13
N PHE A 13 23.21 -4.73 -5.05
CA PHE A 13 23.70 -5.47 -3.89
C PHE A 13 24.10 -6.90 -4.27
N ILE A 14 23.23 -7.63 -4.99
CA ILE A 14 23.49 -9.01 -5.43
C ILE A 14 24.69 -9.07 -6.38
N ARG A 15 24.88 -8.06 -7.24
CA ARG A 15 26.00 -8.00 -8.18
C ARG A 15 27.31 -7.59 -7.50
N LYS A 16 27.32 -6.47 -6.79
CA LYS A 16 28.54 -5.85 -6.26
C LYS A 16 29.01 -6.49 -4.96
N VAL A 17 28.09 -6.93 -4.10
CA VAL A 17 28.41 -7.51 -2.78
C VAL A 17 28.42 -9.04 -2.85
N LEU A 18 27.56 -9.64 -3.67
CA LEU A 18 27.40 -11.09 -3.74
C LEU A 18 28.11 -11.78 -4.92
N GLN A 19 28.58 -11.04 -5.92
CA GLN A 19 29.31 -11.56 -7.10
C GLN A 19 28.63 -12.75 -7.84
N HIS A 20 27.31 -12.85 -7.83
CA HIS A 20 26.60 -13.92 -8.54
C HIS A 20 26.44 -13.66 -10.05
N PRO A 21 26.37 -14.72 -10.88
CA PRO A 21 26.21 -14.61 -12.33
C PRO A 21 24.84 -14.03 -12.74
N TYR A 22 24.86 -13.30 -13.87
CA TYR A 22 23.81 -12.43 -14.40
C TYR A 22 22.41 -13.06 -14.58
N LEU A 23 22.30 -14.37 -14.84
CA LEU A 23 21.02 -15.04 -15.14
C LEU A 23 20.15 -15.29 -13.90
N ALA A 24 20.73 -15.44 -12.72
CA ALA A 24 19.96 -15.75 -11.51
C ALA A 24 19.34 -14.49 -10.86
N VAL A 25 19.91 -13.31 -11.13
CA VAL A 25 19.53 -12.04 -10.48
C VAL A 25 18.10 -11.64 -10.82
N GLY A 26 17.66 -11.85 -12.07
CA GLY A 26 16.27 -11.58 -12.48
C GLY A 26 15.26 -12.44 -11.73
N SER A 27 15.56 -13.73 -11.58
CA SER A 27 14.71 -14.68 -10.82
C SER A 27 14.64 -14.32 -9.34
N PHE A 28 15.77 -13.96 -8.73
CA PHE A 28 15.82 -13.52 -7.34
C PHE A 28 15.15 -12.16 -7.10
N ALA A 29 15.15 -11.26 -8.10
CA ALA A 29 14.45 -9.98 -8.01
C ALA A 29 12.93 -10.11 -8.20
N ALA A 30 12.47 -11.07 -9.01
CA ALA A 30 11.04 -11.33 -9.24
C ALA A 30 10.35 -12.03 -8.04
N LEU A 31 11.08 -12.90 -7.33
CA LEU A 31 10.58 -13.64 -6.16
C LEU A 31 9.92 -12.78 -5.07
N PRO A 32 10.57 -11.71 -4.55
CA PRO A 32 9.96 -10.88 -3.52
C PRO A 32 8.72 -10.15 -4.02
N THR A 33 8.66 -9.73 -5.28
CA THR A 33 7.45 -9.09 -5.84
C THR A 33 6.29 -10.09 -5.93
N LEU A 34 6.57 -11.33 -6.33
CA LEU A 34 5.57 -12.41 -6.37
C LEU A 34 5.06 -12.76 -4.95
N LEU A 35 5.95 -12.94 -3.98
CA LEU A 35 5.57 -13.20 -2.59
C LEU A 35 4.78 -12.03 -1.99
N GLN A 36 5.20 -10.80 -2.30
CA GLN A 36 4.48 -9.61 -1.87
C GLN A 36 3.05 -9.58 -2.43
N PHE A 37 2.83 -10.03 -3.67
CA PHE A 37 1.49 -10.13 -4.24
C PHE A 37 0.59 -11.06 -3.41
N PHE A 38 1.06 -12.26 -3.07
CA PHE A 38 0.29 -13.18 -2.23
C PHE A 38 0.03 -12.60 -0.83
N VAL A 39 1.04 -12.01 -0.19
CA VAL A 39 0.87 -11.39 1.13
C VAL A 39 -0.14 -10.24 1.08
N LYS A 40 -0.16 -9.45 0.00
CA LYS A 40 -1.17 -8.39 -0.18
C LYS A 40 -2.58 -8.98 -0.21
N LEU A 41 -2.81 -10.05 -0.99
CA LEU A 41 -4.10 -10.75 -1.04
C LEU A 41 -4.53 -11.25 0.34
N PHE A 42 -3.63 -11.95 1.05
CA PHE A 42 -3.90 -12.44 2.40
C PHE A 42 -4.16 -11.30 3.39
N SER A 43 -3.42 -10.20 3.31
CA SER A 43 -3.59 -9.05 4.20
C SER A 43 -4.96 -8.40 4.06
N GLY A 44 -5.50 -8.34 2.83
CA GLY A 44 -6.85 -7.85 2.58
C GLY A 44 -7.89 -8.77 3.22
N GLN A 45 -7.82 -10.06 2.90
CA GLN A 45 -8.73 -11.08 3.46
C GLN A 45 -8.69 -11.14 4.99
N PHE A 46 -7.50 -11.04 5.59
CA PHE A 46 -7.32 -11.08 7.05
C PHE A 46 -7.83 -9.80 7.71
N SER A 47 -7.67 -8.64 7.06
CA SER A 47 -8.21 -7.36 7.55
C SER A 47 -9.74 -7.36 7.57
N ASP A 48 -10.37 -8.00 6.59
CA ASP A 48 -11.83 -8.05 6.44
C ASP A 48 -12.46 -9.06 7.41
N LYS A 49 -11.80 -10.20 7.70
CA LYS A 49 -12.29 -11.21 8.64
C LYS A 49 -12.20 -10.83 10.12
N LEU A 50 -11.38 -9.85 10.48
CA LEU A 50 -11.16 -9.51 11.89
C LEU A 50 -12.37 -8.73 12.46
N ALA A 51 -13.00 -9.16 13.56
CA ALA A 51 -14.14 -8.45 14.16
C ALA A 51 -13.68 -7.40 15.19
N LYS A 52 -12.95 -6.38 14.74
CA LYS A 52 -12.40 -5.28 15.57
C LYS A 52 -12.70 -3.91 14.94
N PRO A 53 -12.66 -2.80 15.69
CA PRO A 53 -12.80 -1.46 15.11
C PRO A 53 -11.72 -1.22 14.06
N GLU A 54 -12.10 -0.64 12.92
CA GLU A 54 -11.21 -0.46 11.76
C GLU A 54 -9.94 0.32 12.11
N ASN A 55 -10.09 1.32 12.99
CA ASN A 55 -9.02 2.09 13.60
C ASN A 55 -7.90 1.23 14.21
N PHE A 56 -8.26 0.21 15.00
CA PHE A 56 -7.29 -0.67 15.64
C PHE A 56 -6.61 -1.59 14.62
N LYS A 57 -7.38 -2.10 13.65
CA LYS A 57 -6.85 -2.98 12.61
C LYS A 57 -5.78 -2.28 11.77
N VAL A 58 -6.09 -1.09 11.24
CA VAL A 58 -5.16 -0.40 10.34
C VAL A 58 -3.87 -0.03 11.05
N LYS A 59 -3.94 0.37 12.33
CA LYS A 59 -2.75 0.65 13.15
C LYS A 59 -1.95 -0.62 13.40
N LEU A 60 -2.58 -1.71 13.85
CA LEU A 60 -1.89 -2.97 14.15
C LEU A 60 -1.20 -3.55 12.92
N PHE A 61 -1.89 -3.64 11.78
CA PHE A 61 -1.31 -4.15 10.54
C PHE A 61 -0.16 -3.27 10.05
N ASN A 62 -0.29 -1.95 10.15
CA ASN A 62 0.77 -1.03 9.77
C ASN A 62 1.99 -1.16 10.69
N SER A 63 1.79 -1.26 12.01
CA SER A 63 2.86 -1.49 12.98
C SER A 63 3.59 -2.80 12.74
N ILE A 64 2.88 -3.91 12.53
CA ILE A 64 3.51 -5.20 12.23
C ILE A 64 4.34 -5.09 10.93
N ALA A 65 3.81 -4.43 9.90
CA ALA A 65 4.50 -4.31 8.62
C ALA A 65 5.78 -3.47 8.73
N PHE A 66 5.72 -2.31 9.38
CA PHE A 66 6.87 -1.40 9.50
C PHE A 66 7.89 -1.86 10.53
N PHE A 67 7.47 -2.36 11.70
CA PHE A 67 8.41 -2.92 12.68
C PHE A 67 9.03 -4.22 12.17
N GLY A 68 8.25 -5.10 11.54
CA GLY A 68 8.77 -6.29 10.90
C GLY A 68 9.82 -5.94 9.85
N MET A 69 9.50 -5.02 8.94
CA MET A 69 10.46 -4.55 7.93
C MET A 69 11.72 -3.92 8.54
N ALA A 70 11.58 -3.07 9.56
CA ALA A 70 12.70 -2.44 10.25
C ALA A 70 13.61 -3.46 10.94
N LEU A 71 13.04 -4.48 11.58
CA LEU A 71 13.79 -5.58 12.18
C LEU A 71 14.61 -6.34 11.14
N PHE A 72 14.01 -6.68 10.01
CA PHE A 72 14.73 -7.36 8.93
C PHE A 72 15.85 -6.49 8.33
N PHE A 73 15.66 -5.17 8.24
CA PHE A 73 16.74 -4.26 7.83
C PHE A 73 17.88 -4.17 8.85
N ILE A 74 17.59 -4.17 10.15
CA ILE A 74 18.61 -4.18 11.20
C ILE A 74 19.40 -5.49 11.13
N LEU A 75 18.72 -6.64 10.99
CA LEU A 75 19.37 -7.93 10.81
C LEU A 75 20.24 -7.96 9.55
N LEU A 76 19.74 -7.38 8.44
CA LEU A 76 20.50 -7.26 7.21
C LEU A 76 21.73 -6.36 7.36
N ALA A 77 21.62 -5.25 8.12
CA ALA A 77 22.73 -4.34 8.38
C ALA A 77 23.86 -5.02 9.18
N ILE A 78 23.51 -5.88 10.14
CA ILE A 78 24.47 -6.65 10.94
C ILE A 78 25.11 -7.74 10.08
N LEU A 79 24.33 -8.43 9.25
CA LEU A 79 24.82 -9.53 8.41
C LEU A 79 25.55 -9.07 7.14
N ALA A 80 25.35 -7.84 6.68
CA ALA A 80 26.10 -7.31 5.54
C ALA A 80 27.62 -7.37 5.78
N SER A 81 28.06 -7.35 7.04
CA SER A 81 29.46 -7.52 7.45
C SER A 81 29.98 -8.96 7.47
N TYR A 82 29.15 -9.98 7.18
CA TYR A 82 29.49 -11.41 7.31
C TYR A 82 29.44 -12.15 5.97
N GLU A 83 30.31 -13.16 5.79
CA GLU A 83 30.52 -13.99 4.57
C GLU A 83 29.27 -14.71 4.02
N ASN A 84 28.13 -14.70 4.72
CA ASN A 84 26.95 -15.51 4.38
C ASN A 84 25.99 -14.79 3.43
N GLN A 85 26.40 -14.74 2.17
CA GLN A 85 25.67 -14.18 1.02
C GLN A 85 24.20 -14.64 0.90
N ILE A 86 23.94 -15.94 1.07
CA ILE A 86 22.59 -16.53 0.95
C ILE A 86 21.63 -15.98 2.00
N MET A 87 22.11 -15.77 3.23
CA MET A 87 21.28 -15.30 4.34
C MET A 87 20.82 -13.85 4.11
N SER A 88 21.69 -13.00 3.55
CA SER A 88 21.37 -11.64 3.17
C SER A 88 20.25 -11.57 2.11
N VAL A 89 20.27 -12.49 1.13
CA VAL A 89 19.21 -12.58 0.11
C VAL A 89 17.88 -12.98 0.75
N ILE A 90 17.87 -13.94 1.67
CA ILE A 90 16.65 -14.37 2.37
C ILE A 90 16.06 -13.20 3.17
N PHE A 91 16.88 -12.42 3.88
CA PHE A 91 16.40 -11.26 4.65
C PHE A 91 15.88 -10.11 3.76
N VAL A 92 16.50 -9.88 2.60
CA VAL A 92 15.97 -8.95 1.59
C VAL A 92 14.60 -9.42 1.08
N ILE A 93 14.44 -10.71 0.79
CA ILE A 93 13.16 -11.26 0.33
C ILE A 93 12.11 -11.18 1.45
N ALA A 94 12.46 -11.51 2.69
CA ALA A 94 11.58 -11.46 3.84
C ALA A 94 11.09 -10.03 4.13
N SER A 95 11.99 -9.04 4.11
CA SER A 95 11.64 -7.62 4.31
C SER A 95 10.70 -7.10 3.21
N ALA A 96 10.96 -7.44 1.95
CA ALA A 96 10.09 -7.06 0.82
C ALA A 96 8.70 -7.73 0.90
N THR A 97 8.66 -8.99 1.34
CA THR A 97 7.43 -9.77 1.52
C THR A 97 6.55 -9.16 2.61
N ILE A 98 7.13 -8.80 3.75
CA ILE A 98 6.41 -8.18 4.88
C ILE A 98 5.88 -6.80 4.54
N LEU A 99 6.55 -6.06 3.66
CA LEU A 99 6.00 -4.80 3.15
C LEU A 99 4.63 -5.01 2.48
N GLY A 100 4.31 -6.21 1.98
CA GLY A 100 2.99 -6.53 1.43
C GLY A 100 1.82 -6.22 2.39
N PHE A 101 2.03 -6.34 3.70
CA PHE A 101 1.03 -6.00 4.72
C PHE A 101 0.68 -4.50 4.78
N ASN A 102 1.48 -3.61 4.19
CA ASN A 102 1.17 -2.17 4.11
C ASN A 102 -0.16 -1.89 3.38
N CYS A 103 -0.59 -2.80 2.49
CA CYS A 103 -1.85 -2.67 1.77
C CYS A 103 -3.05 -2.65 2.74
N GLY A 104 -3.02 -3.48 3.78
CA GLY A 104 -4.04 -3.52 4.83
C GLY A 104 -3.86 -2.48 5.95
N GLY A 105 -2.77 -1.73 5.93
CA GLY A 105 -2.44 -0.67 6.91
C GLY A 105 -2.67 0.72 6.34
N PHE A 106 -1.59 1.41 5.98
CA PHE A 106 -1.59 2.78 5.47
C PHE A 106 -2.54 3.01 4.28
N TYR A 107 -2.50 2.14 3.26
CA TYR A 107 -3.35 2.32 2.07
C TYR A 107 -4.83 2.20 2.42
N LYS A 108 -5.21 1.19 3.22
CA LYS A 108 -6.58 1.04 3.73
C LYS A 108 -6.99 2.24 4.59
N ALA A 109 -6.13 2.72 5.48
CA ALA A 109 -6.40 3.91 6.29
C ALA A 109 -6.65 5.17 5.44
N SER A 110 -5.79 5.44 4.44
CA SER A 110 -5.95 6.56 3.51
C SER A 110 -7.30 6.51 2.78
N THR A 111 -7.72 5.32 2.34
CA THR A 111 -9.01 5.12 1.68
C THR A 111 -10.20 5.29 2.63
N LEU A 112 -10.09 4.83 3.88
CA LEU A 112 -11.16 4.96 4.88
C LEU A 112 -11.37 6.42 5.31
N VAL A 113 -10.28 7.16 5.52
CA VAL A 113 -10.30 8.58 5.91
C VAL A 113 -10.91 9.44 4.80
N SER A 114 -10.57 9.15 3.55
CA SER A 114 -10.90 10.00 2.40
C SER A 114 -12.18 9.60 1.67
N ARG A 115 -12.68 8.37 1.89
CA ARG A 115 -13.87 7.78 1.23
C ARG A 115 -13.88 8.05 -0.28
N GLN A 116 -14.84 8.85 -0.75
CA GLN A 116 -15.04 9.24 -2.16
C GLN A 116 -13.86 10.01 -2.77
N TYR A 117 -13.05 10.69 -1.95
CA TYR A 117 -11.87 11.44 -2.39
C TYR A 117 -10.57 10.63 -2.29
N SER A 118 -10.66 9.33 -2.01
CA SER A 118 -9.48 8.47 -1.81
C SER A 118 -8.54 8.42 -2.99
N HIS A 119 -9.05 8.47 -4.23
CA HIS A 119 -8.20 8.52 -5.43
C HIS A 119 -7.33 9.78 -5.48
N PHE A 120 -7.89 10.94 -5.11
CA PHE A 120 -7.18 12.20 -5.07
C PHE A 120 -6.10 12.20 -3.98
N VAL A 121 -6.44 11.76 -2.76
CA VAL A 121 -5.47 11.70 -1.64
C VAL A 121 -4.35 10.71 -1.95
N ASN A 122 -4.67 9.53 -2.49
CA ASN A 122 -3.66 8.54 -2.89
C ASN A 122 -2.78 9.04 -4.04
N ALA A 123 -3.30 9.85 -4.97
CA ALA A 123 -2.49 10.46 -6.03
C ALA A 123 -1.43 11.41 -5.46
N HIS A 124 -1.78 12.22 -4.44
CA HIS A 124 -0.83 13.10 -3.76
C HIS A 124 0.25 12.31 -3.01
N LEU A 125 -0.15 11.25 -2.31
CA LEU A 125 0.79 10.35 -1.63
C LEU A 125 1.76 9.73 -2.63
N GLN A 126 1.28 9.31 -3.81
CA GLN A 126 2.11 8.77 -4.87
C GLN A 126 3.02 9.83 -5.52
N PHE A 127 2.58 11.08 -5.61
CA PHE A 127 3.41 12.18 -6.10
C PHE A 127 4.62 12.43 -5.19
N PHE A 128 4.39 12.60 -3.88
CA PHE A 128 5.47 12.69 -2.90
C PHE A 128 6.35 11.44 -2.90
N ALA A 129 5.74 10.27 -3.11
CA ALA A 129 6.48 9.03 -3.23
C ALA A 129 7.40 8.98 -4.46
N SER A 130 6.99 9.60 -5.56
CA SER A 130 7.80 9.64 -6.77
C SER A 130 8.94 10.65 -6.64
N LEU A 131 8.69 11.78 -5.96
CA LEU A 131 9.72 12.78 -5.68
C LEU A 131 10.84 12.22 -4.79
N ALA A 132 10.50 11.54 -3.69
CA ALA A 132 11.54 10.96 -2.86
C ALA A 132 12.23 9.77 -3.53
N LEU A 133 11.59 9.04 -4.46
CA LEU A 133 12.29 8.03 -5.30
C LEU A 133 13.38 8.67 -6.16
N LEU A 134 13.15 9.88 -6.68
CA LEU A 134 14.14 10.62 -7.47
C LEU A 134 15.35 11.03 -6.63
N LEU A 135 15.13 11.40 -5.36
CA LEU A 135 16.18 11.85 -4.45
C LEU A 135 17.04 10.72 -3.87
N VAL A 136 16.45 9.53 -3.68
CA VAL A 136 17.12 8.34 -3.11
C VAL A 136 18.48 8.00 -3.74
N PRO A 137 18.66 7.90 -5.07
CA PRO A 137 19.96 7.58 -5.66
C PRO A 137 21.05 8.63 -5.36
N PHE A 138 20.69 9.91 -5.25
CA PHE A 138 21.65 10.96 -4.87
C PHE A 138 22.14 10.80 -3.44
N ILE A 139 21.23 10.46 -2.52
CA ILE A 139 21.56 10.21 -1.11
C ILE A 139 22.47 8.99 -0.99
N ILE A 140 22.16 7.90 -1.70
CA ILE A 140 22.98 6.68 -1.67
C ILE A 140 24.36 6.92 -2.25
N TYR A 141 24.44 7.65 -3.38
CA TYR A 141 25.71 7.98 -3.99
C TYR A 141 26.60 8.83 -3.06
N ALA A 142 26.00 9.74 -2.29
CA ALA A 142 26.72 10.53 -1.29
C ALA A 142 27.21 9.70 -0.09
N ILE A 143 26.46 8.68 0.33
CA ILE A 143 26.77 7.87 1.53
C ILE A 143 27.67 6.66 1.22
N ALA A 144 27.52 6.04 0.05
CA ALA A 144 28.24 4.83 -0.35
C ALA A 144 29.03 5.01 -1.66
N PRO A 145 30.05 5.89 -1.69
CA PRO A 145 30.87 6.09 -2.88
C PRO A 145 31.67 4.83 -3.26
N ASN A 146 32.16 4.08 -2.27
CA ASN A 146 33.02 2.90 -2.48
C ASN A 146 32.22 1.59 -2.59
N ASN A 147 30.91 1.62 -2.34
CA ASN A 147 30.01 0.47 -2.35
C ASN A 147 30.48 -0.67 -1.42
N THR A 148 31.07 -0.34 -0.28
CA THR A 148 31.53 -1.33 0.71
C THR A 148 30.39 -1.80 1.59
N ALA A 149 30.50 -3.03 2.13
CA ALA A 149 29.48 -3.61 2.99
C ALA A 149 29.14 -2.74 4.22
N SER A 150 30.14 -2.09 4.81
CA SER A 150 29.97 -1.18 5.96
C SER A 150 29.17 0.08 5.61
N GLU A 151 29.41 0.69 4.44
CA GLU A 151 28.63 1.83 3.93
C GLU A 151 27.16 1.42 3.72
N TRP A 152 26.92 0.22 3.18
CA TRP A 152 25.57 -0.32 3.01
C TRP A 152 24.86 -0.60 4.33
N SER A 153 25.56 -1.09 5.36
CA SER A 153 24.99 -1.24 6.71
C SER A 153 24.48 0.08 7.28
N ILE A 154 25.23 1.18 7.10
CA ILE A 154 24.80 2.52 7.54
C ILE A 154 23.51 2.94 6.83
N ILE A 155 23.43 2.71 5.51
CA ILE A 155 22.23 2.99 4.73
C ILE A 155 21.03 2.19 5.28
N PHE A 156 21.19 0.89 5.54
CA PHE A 156 20.13 0.06 6.11
C PHE A 156 19.67 0.53 7.49
N TYR A 157 20.58 1.01 8.35
CA TYR A 157 20.20 1.61 9.63
C TYR A 157 19.38 2.88 9.47
N ILE A 158 19.76 3.77 8.54
CA ILE A 158 19.00 5.00 8.24
C ILE A 158 17.59 4.65 7.75
N PHE A 159 17.46 3.64 6.88
CA PHE A 159 16.17 3.16 6.43
C PHE A 159 15.32 2.57 7.56
N ALA A 160 15.91 1.73 8.42
CA ALA A 160 15.23 1.17 9.58
C ALA A 160 14.73 2.26 10.55
N ALA A 161 15.58 3.25 10.85
CA ALA A 161 15.21 4.38 11.69
C ALA A 161 14.04 5.18 11.09
N THR A 162 14.09 5.47 9.80
CA THR A 162 13.02 6.19 9.08
C THR A 162 11.69 5.42 9.13
N LEU A 163 11.73 4.09 8.97
CA LEU A 163 10.55 3.23 9.07
C LEU A 163 9.92 3.27 10.46
N ILE A 164 10.74 3.21 11.51
CA ILE A 164 10.27 3.28 12.91
C ILE A 164 9.64 4.64 13.19
N ILE A 165 10.32 5.74 12.82
CA ILE A 165 9.80 7.11 13.01
C ILE A 165 8.48 7.29 12.28
N THR A 166 8.41 6.84 11.01
CA THR A 166 7.17 6.91 10.21
C THR A 166 6.05 6.10 10.87
N ASN A 167 6.37 4.93 11.43
CA ASN A 167 5.38 4.13 12.14
C ASN A 167 4.84 4.83 13.38
N ILE A 168 5.72 5.42 14.19
CA ILE A 168 5.33 6.16 15.40
C ILE A 168 4.39 7.31 15.03
N ILE A 169 4.73 8.09 13.99
CA ILE A 169 3.88 9.17 13.48
C ILE A 169 2.52 8.61 13.02
N PHE A 170 2.51 7.48 12.31
CA PHE A 170 1.27 6.86 11.84
C PHE A 170 0.41 6.32 13.00
N VAL A 171 1.00 5.78 14.06
CA VAL A 171 0.25 5.31 15.23
C VAL A 171 -0.36 6.49 15.99
N ALA A 172 0.39 7.59 16.12
CA ALA A 172 -0.04 8.81 16.80
C ALA A 172 -1.13 9.57 16.04
N LEU A 173 -0.96 9.79 14.73
CA LEU A 173 -1.85 10.62 13.92
C LEU A 173 -2.86 9.83 13.08
N GLY A 174 -2.58 8.55 12.82
CA GLY A 174 -3.42 7.72 11.99
C GLY A 174 -4.81 7.55 12.60
N SER A 175 -5.82 7.74 11.77
CA SER A 175 -7.19 7.36 12.06
C SER A 175 -7.70 6.51 10.90
N GLY A 176 -8.53 5.52 11.20
CA GLY A 176 -9.34 4.74 10.28
C GLY A 176 -10.79 5.18 10.31
N GLU A 177 -11.09 6.31 10.95
CA GLU A 177 -12.41 6.96 10.89
C GLU A 177 -12.49 7.94 9.72
N PRO A 178 -13.69 8.10 9.15
CA PRO A 178 -13.93 9.05 8.06
C PRO A 178 -13.65 10.49 8.52
N ALA A 179 -12.91 11.25 7.72
CA ALA A 179 -12.66 12.65 8.04
C ALA A 179 -13.95 13.48 7.92
N ALA A 180 -14.03 14.58 8.69
CA ALA A 180 -15.21 15.45 8.75
C ALA A 180 -15.64 16.00 7.38
N PHE A 181 -14.70 16.21 6.44
CA PHE A 181 -14.99 16.66 5.07
C PHE A 181 -15.65 15.58 4.18
N THR A 182 -15.75 14.34 4.67
CA THR A 182 -16.47 13.25 3.99
C THR A 182 -17.91 13.09 4.48
N GLY A 183 -18.32 13.87 5.47
CA GLY A 183 -19.73 13.99 5.85
C GLY A 183 -20.47 14.90 4.87
N ASN A 184 -21.65 14.47 4.44
CA ASN A 184 -22.68 15.25 3.72
C ASN A 184 -22.55 15.34 2.18
N LEU A 185 -22.66 14.22 1.47
CA LEU A 185 -23.01 14.27 0.04
C LEU A 185 -24.20 13.40 -0.40
N LEU A 186 -24.94 12.80 0.53
CA LEU A 186 -26.37 12.49 0.32
C LEU A 186 -27.10 12.68 1.65
N PRO A 187 -28.03 13.63 1.78
CA PRO A 187 -29.09 13.50 2.75
C PRO A 187 -29.85 12.23 2.37
N GLU A 188 -29.87 11.23 3.25
CA GLU A 188 -30.70 10.02 3.11
C GLU A 188 -32.18 10.37 2.81
N ASN A 189 -32.59 11.57 3.20
CA ASN A 189 -33.91 12.13 2.97
C ASN A 189 -34.22 12.48 1.50
N ASP A 190 -33.24 12.76 0.64
CA ASP A 190 -33.51 13.15 -0.76
C ASP A 190 -33.72 11.93 -1.67
N LEU A 191 -33.13 10.77 -1.36
CA LEU A 191 -33.39 9.55 -2.12
C LEU A 191 -34.76 8.95 -1.79
N VAL A 192 -35.24 9.11 -0.56
CA VAL A 192 -36.58 8.66 -0.14
C VAL A 192 -37.67 9.63 -0.60
N ALA A 193 -37.42 10.94 -0.56
CA ALA A 193 -38.36 11.94 -1.06
C ALA A 193 -38.56 11.84 -2.58
N ASN A 194 -37.48 11.64 -3.36
CA ASN A 194 -37.56 11.59 -4.81
C ASN A 194 -38.10 10.23 -5.32
N ASN A 195 -37.83 9.11 -4.62
CA ASN A 195 -38.42 7.81 -4.97
C ASN A 195 -39.90 7.68 -4.55
N GLY A 196 -40.33 8.42 -3.51
CA GLY A 196 -41.73 8.46 -3.08
C GLY A 196 -42.65 9.24 -4.02
N GLU A 197 -42.14 10.29 -4.68
CA GLU A 197 -42.90 11.06 -5.67
C GLU A 197 -42.96 10.37 -7.04
N GLN A 198 -41.92 9.62 -7.43
CA GLN A 198 -41.89 8.90 -8.73
C GLN A 198 -42.73 7.61 -8.75
N MET A 199 -43.15 7.08 -7.59
CA MET A 199 -44.01 5.89 -7.47
C MET A 199 -45.52 6.21 -7.36
N LYS A 200 -46.01 7.30 -7.96
CA LYS A 200 -47.44 7.41 -8.28
C LYS A 200 -47.70 6.74 -9.63
N PRO A 201 -48.38 5.57 -9.68
CA PRO A 201 -48.67 4.93 -10.95
C PRO A 201 -49.62 5.82 -11.74
N ILE A 202 -49.17 6.29 -12.91
CA ILE A 202 -50.02 6.91 -13.92
C ILE A 202 -50.83 5.77 -14.54
N ILE A 203 -51.84 5.28 -13.82
CA ILE A 203 -52.90 4.47 -14.42
C ILE A 203 -53.75 5.46 -15.21
N LYS A 204 -53.38 5.69 -16.47
CA LYS A 204 -54.22 6.39 -17.42
C LYS A 204 -55.34 5.42 -17.79
N ASP A 205 -56.53 5.76 -17.35
CA ASP A 205 -57.79 5.08 -17.62
C ASP A 205 -57.93 4.90 -19.15
N SER A 206 -57.71 3.67 -19.63
CA SER A 206 -57.92 3.28 -21.02
C SER A 206 -59.36 2.80 -21.15
N SER A 207 -60.29 3.74 -21.10
CA SER A 207 -61.72 3.52 -21.32
C SER A 207 -62.27 4.53 -22.34
N ALA A 208 -62.10 4.24 -23.63
CA ALA A 208 -62.93 4.84 -24.69
C ALA A 208 -63.07 3.87 -25.88
N PRO A 209 -64.27 3.78 -26.50
CA PRO A 209 -64.68 2.66 -27.33
C PRO A 209 -64.18 2.75 -28.78
N VAL A 210 -63.95 1.57 -29.37
CA VAL A 210 -63.60 1.39 -30.78
C VAL A 210 -64.80 1.78 -31.67
N GLN A 211 -64.70 2.90 -32.39
CA GLN A 211 -65.58 3.19 -33.52
C GLN A 211 -64.96 2.62 -34.81
N HIS A 212 -65.54 1.54 -35.31
CA HIS A 212 -65.38 1.11 -36.69
C HIS A 212 -66.14 2.07 -37.60
N HIS A 213 -65.44 2.78 -38.48
CA HIS A 213 -66.04 3.33 -39.69
C HIS A 213 -65.50 2.58 -40.92
N VAL A 214 -66.41 1.78 -41.49
CA VAL A 214 -66.39 1.26 -42.85
C VAL A 214 -66.71 2.41 -43.83
N VAL A 215 -66.45 2.17 -45.13
CA VAL A 215 -66.90 2.87 -46.36
C VAL A 215 -65.77 3.73 -46.97
N ALA A 216 -65.41 3.65 -48.26
CA ALA A 216 -65.60 2.72 -49.38
C ALA A 216 -64.54 3.08 -50.43
#